data_AF-A0A0W8E4P5-F1
#
_entry.id   AF-A0A0W8E4P5-F1
#
_cell.length_a   1.000
_cell.length_b   1.000
_cell.length_c   1.000
_cell.angle_alpha   90.00
_cell.angle_beta   90.00
_cell.angle_gamma   90.00
#
_symmetry.space_group_name_H-M   'P 1'
#
loop_
_entity.id
_entity.type
_entity.pdbx_description
1 polymer ?
#
loop_
_entity_poly.entity_id
_entity_poly.type
_entity_poly.pdbx_seq_one_letter_code
_entity_poly.pdbx_strand_id
1 'polypeptide(L)'
;MTVKSRYQKLNEQVDQSTQEAIRSAHQAHTAVTQAQSSLLPQEIQYAERKVSEALTYVRHAQNHLEVGISPEVQQSLQQEEAKLLQEYELF
;
A
#
# COMPACT_ATOMS: atom_id res chain seq x y z
N MET A 1 20.09 24.63 16.72
CA MET A 1 19.62 24.42 15.34
C MET A 1 18.88 23.07 15.28
N THR A 2 17.61 22.99 15.70
CA THR A 2 17.03 21.67 16.08
C THR A 2 15.65 21.39 15.47
N VAL A 3 15.27 22.14 14.44
CA VAL A 3 13.95 22.04 13.80
C VAL A 3 14.07 21.38 12.41
N LYS A 4 15.09 21.74 11.62
CA LYS A 4 15.32 21.17 10.26
C LYS A 4 15.49 19.65 10.25
N SER A 5 16.21 19.06 11.20
CA SER A 5 16.45 17.61 11.24
C SER A 5 15.22 16.77 11.60
N ARG A 6 14.20 17.35 12.26
CA ARG A 6 12.95 16.63 12.58
C ARG A 6 12.04 16.55 11.37
N TYR A 7 11.91 17.65 10.62
CA TYR A 7 11.13 17.67 9.38
C TYR A 7 11.78 16.80 8.29
N GLN A 8 13.11 16.75 8.20
CA GLN A 8 13.80 15.85 7.27
C GLN A 8 13.54 14.37 7.60
N LYS A 9 13.64 13.98 8.88
CA LYS A 9 13.31 12.60 9.30
C LYS A 9 11.85 12.23 9.08
N LEU A 10 10.93 13.18 9.30
CA LEU A 10 9.51 12.95 9.07
C LEU A 10 9.23 12.70 7.58
N ASN A 11 9.80 13.52 6.69
CA ASN A 11 9.67 13.34 5.24
C ASN A 11 10.29 12.02 4.76
N GLU A 12 11.46 11.65 5.27
CA GLU A 12 12.11 10.39 4.91
C GLU A 12 11.28 9.17 5.34
N GLN A 13 10.65 9.22 6.53
CA GLN A 13 9.75 8.15 7.00
C GLN A 13 8.47 8.06 6.19
N VAL A 14 7.91 9.20 5.82
CA VAL A 14 6.75 9.30 4.94
C VAL A 14 7.04 8.72 3.56
N ASP A 15 8.19 9.09 2.97
CA ASP A 15 8.59 8.63 1.64
C ASP A 15 8.82 7.12 1.65
N GLN A 16 9.46 6.58 2.69
CA GLN A 16 9.66 5.15 2.86
C GLN A 16 8.32 4.41 3.02
N SER A 17 7.43 4.88 3.91
CA SER A 17 6.14 4.22 4.14
C SER A 17 5.26 4.25 2.88
N THR A 18 5.31 5.33 2.10
CA THR A 18 4.56 5.45 0.85
C THR A 18 5.12 4.53 -0.24
N GLN A 19 6.45 4.45 -0.37
CA GLN A 19 7.10 3.54 -1.31
C GLN A 19 6.83 2.07 -0.97
N GLU A 20 6.85 1.72 0.31
CA GLU A 20 6.51 0.37 0.78
C GLU A 20 5.06 0.01 0.46
N ALA A 21 4.12 0.93 0.70
CA ALA A 21 2.71 0.75 0.36
C ALA A 21 2.50 0.51 -1.14
N ILE A 22 3.09 1.35 -2.00
CA ILE A 22 2.98 1.22 -3.47
C ILE A 22 3.60 -0.09 -3.95
N ARG A 23 4.78 -0.45 -3.44
CA ARG A 23 5.44 -1.71 -3.80
C ARG A 23 4.59 -2.90 -3.39
N SER A 24 4.01 -2.88 -2.19
CA SER A 24 3.18 -3.96 -1.69
C SER A 24 1.89 -4.10 -2.50
N ALA A 25 1.24 -2.98 -2.85
CA ALA A 25 0.07 -2.97 -3.71
C ALA A 25 0.34 -3.58 -5.10
N HIS A 26 1.44 -3.20 -5.75
CA HIS A 26 1.84 -3.79 -7.03
C HIS A 26 2.06 -5.32 -6.94
N GLN A 27 2.64 -5.80 -5.83
CA GLN A 27 2.83 -7.24 -5.62
C GLN A 27 1.49 -7.96 -5.42
N ALA A 28 0.55 -7.34 -4.70
CA ALA A 28 -0.80 -7.86 -4.53
C ALA A 28 -1.55 -7.96 -5.86
N HIS A 29 -1.57 -6.90 -6.66
CA HIS A 29 -2.18 -6.88 -7.99
C HIS A 29 -1.63 -7.99 -8.91
N THR A 30 -0.31 -8.18 -8.90
CA THR A 30 0.34 -9.24 -9.68
C THR A 30 -0.09 -10.63 -9.20
N ALA A 31 -0.13 -10.84 -7.89
CA ALA A 31 -0.54 -12.10 -7.30
C ALA A 31 -2.02 -12.42 -7.58
N VAL A 32 -2.90 -11.44 -7.49
CA VAL A 32 -4.33 -11.56 -7.83
C VAL A 32 -4.50 -11.94 -9.29
N THR A 33 -3.82 -11.25 -10.20
CA THR A 33 -3.86 -11.55 -11.65
C THR A 33 -3.38 -12.97 -11.94
N GLN A 34 -2.30 -13.41 -11.28
CA GLN A 34 -1.78 -14.76 -11.42
C GLN A 34 -2.76 -15.80 -10.87
N ALA A 35 -3.31 -15.58 -9.68
CA ALA A 35 -4.28 -16.47 -9.04
C ALA A 35 -5.57 -16.62 -9.86
N GLN A 36 -6.07 -15.53 -10.45
CA GLN A 36 -7.23 -15.55 -11.35
C GLN A 36 -6.95 -16.32 -12.64
N SER A 37 -5.71 -16.26 -13.13
CA SER A 37 -5.32 -16.95 -14.37
C SER A 37 -5.14 -18.45 -14.17
N SER A 38 -4.57 -18.87 -13.03
CA SER A 38 -4.25 -20.26 -12.76
C SER A 38 -5.37 -21.03 -12.06
N LEU A 39 -6.21 -20.31 -11.29
CA LEU A 39 -7.22 -20.86 -10.39
C LEU A 39 -6.65 -21.88 -9.39
N LEU A 40 -5.35 -21.81 -9.10
CA LEU A 40 -4.70 -22.71 -8.16
C LEU A 40 -4.98 -22.25 -6.72
N PRO A 41 -5.45 -23.14 -5.83
CA PRO A 41 -5.77 -22.78 -4.45
C PRO A 41 -4.60 -22.13 -3.69
N GLN A 42 -3.37 -22.56 -3.98
CA GLN A 42 -2.15 -22.02 -3.36
C GLN A 42 -1.87 -20.58 -3.81
N GLU A 43 -2.14 -20.27 -5.08
CA GLU A 43 -1.93 -18.93 -5.62
C GLU A 43 -3.04 -17.98 -5.18
N ILE A 44 -4.28 -18.48 -5.04
CA ILE A 44 -5.39 -17.73 -4.44
C ILE A 44 -5.06 -17.35 -2.99
N GLN A 45 -4.63 -18.31 -2.15
CA GLN A 45 -4.22 -18.02 -0.77
C GLN A 45 -3.03 -17.05 -0.70
N TYR A 46 -2.08 -17.18 -1.62
CA TYR A 46 -0.95 -16.27 -1.71
C TYR A 46 -1.39 -14.85 -2.09
N ALA A 47 -2.31 -14.72 -3.05
CA ALA A 47 -2.87 -13.45 -3.46
C ALA A 47 -3.69 -12.78 -2.36
N GLU A 48 -4.56 -13.53 -1.69
CA GLU A 48 -5.34 -13.04 -0.53
C GLU A 48 -4.41 -12.48 0.56
N ARG A 49 -3.35 -13.22 0.90
CA ARG A 49 -2.35 -12.75 1.85
C ARG A 49 -1.66 -11.48 1.39
N LYS A 50 -1.28 -11.38 0.11
CA LYS A 50 -0.60 -10.21 -0.43
C LYS A 50 -1.50 -8.98 -0.45
N VAL A 51 -2.78 -9.13 -0.77
CA VAL A 51 -3.78 -8.06 -0.69
C VAL A 51 -3.93 -7.58 0.76
N SER A 52 -4.03 -8.49 1.73
CA SER A 52 -4.12 -8.13 3.15
C SER A 52 -2.86 -7.42 3.66
N GLU A 53 -1.66 -7.87 3.26
CA GLU A 53 -0.40 -7.20 3.59
C GLU A 53 -0.38 -5.78 2.98
N ALA A 54 -0.75 -5.64 1.71
CA ALA A 54 -0.77 -4.35 1.02
C ALA A 54 -1.75 -3.35 1.65
N LEU A 55 -2.96 -3.77 2.01
CA LEU A 55 -3.93 -2.93 2.72
C LEU A 55 -3.37 -2.41 4.05
N THR A 56 -2.61 -3.24 4.77
CA THR A 56 -1.98 -2.84 6.03
C THR A 56 -0.94 -1.75 5.80
N TYR A 57 -0.07 -1.91 4.79
CA TYR A 57 0.93 -0.90 4.44
C TYR A 57 0.31 0.41 3.95
N VAL A 58 -0.75 0.34 3.13
CA VAL A 58 -1.45 1.53 2.62
C VAL A 58 -2.08 2.31 3.77
N ARG A 59 -2.78 1.65 4.69
CA ARG A 59 -3.38 2.31 5.86
C ARG A 59 -2.33 2.88 6.81
N HIS A 60 -1.22 2.16 7.00
CA HIS A 60 -0.10 2.64 7.79
C HIS A 60 0.54 3.87 7.17
N ALA A 61 0.74 3.88 5.84
CA ALA A 61 1.20 5.06 5.12
C ALA A 61 0.23 6.22 5.35
N GLN A 62 -1.06 6.04 5.08
CA GLN A 62 -2.12 7.04 5.28
C GLN A 62 -2.14 7.64 6.69
N ASN A 63 -2.00 6.82 7.74
CA ASN A 63 -1.95 7.29 9.13
C ASN A 63 -0.71 8.15 9.43
N HIS A 64 0.39 7.91 8.72
CA HIS A 64 1.59 8.74 8.80
C HIS A 64 1.54 9.98 7.90
N LEU A 65 0.54 10.09 7.01
CA LEU A 65 0.40 11.23 6.10
C LEU A 65 -0.22 12.49 6.73
N GLU A 66 -0.69 12.44 7.99
CA GLU A 66 -1.42 13.58 8.61
C GLU A 66 -0.61 14.89 8.72
N VAL A 67 0.71 14.87 8.47
CA VAL A 67 1.56 16.06 8.57
C VAL A 67 2.37 16.30 7.29
N GLY A 68 1.83 17.10 6.37
CA GLY A 68 2.63 17.93 5.45
C GLY A 68 2.93 17.38 4.05
N ILE A 69 2.06 16.54 3.48
CA ILE A 69 2.33 15.88 2.19
C ILE A 69 1.37 16.37 1.09
N SER A 70 1.84 16.27 -0.15
CA SER A 70 1.10 16.56 -1.36
C SER A 70 -0.25 15.81 -1.39
N PRO A 71 -1.40 16.50 -1.55
CA PRO A 71 -2.72 15.86 -1.62
C PRO A 71 -2.82 14.79 -2.72
N GLU A 72 -1.99 14.87 -3.75
CA GLU A 72 -1.84 13.89 -4.82
C GLU A 72 -1.41 12.50 -4.30
N VAL A 73 -0.51 12.45 -3.31
CA VAL A 73 -0.04 11.19 -2.72
C VAL A 73 -1.15 10.56 -1.89
N GLN A 74 -1.87 11.38 -1.13
CA GLN A 74 -3.01 10.93 -0.33
C GLN A 74 -4.12 10.37 -1.23
N GLN A 75 -4.44 11.07 -2.32
CA GLN A 75 -5.41 10.60 -3.29
C GLN A 75 -4.96 9.29 -3.98
N SER A 76 -3.68 9.17 -4.32
CA SER A 76 -3.14 7.95 -4.93
C SER A 76 -3.26 6.74 -3.98
N LEU A 77 -2.93 6.92 -2.70
CA LEU A 77 -3.04 5.85 -1.70
C LEU A 77 -4.51 5.48 -1.42
N GLN A 78 -5.44 6.43 -1.45
CA GLN A 78 -6.88 6.15 -1.33
C GLN A 78 -7.41 5.35 -2.52
N GLN A 79 -7.01 5.71 -3.75
CA GLN A 79 -7.39 4.95 -4.94
C GLN A 79 -6.84 3.53 -4.90
N GLU A 80 -5.61 3.36 -4.43
CA GLU A 80 -4.98 2.05 -4.33
C GLU A 80 -5.63 1.18 -3.24
N GLU A 81 -6.00 1.78 -2.10
CA GLU A 81 -6.79 1.09 -1.08
C GLU A 81 -8.12 0.58 -1.65
N ALA A 82 -8.85 1.43 -2.41
CA ALA A 82 -10.12 1.05 -3.00
C ALA A 82 -9.99 -0.14 -3.97
N LYS A 83 -8.92 -0.16 -4.79
CA LYS A 83 -8.65 -1.31 -5.67
C LYS A 83 -8.31 -2.57 -4.90
N LEU A 84 -7.45 -2.47 -3.89
CA LEU A 84 -7.07 -3.62 -3.07
C LEU A 84 -8.27 -4.19 -2.31
N LEU A 85 -9.19 -3.35 -1.83
CA LEU A 85 -10.45 -3.81 -1.24
C LEU A 85 -11.31 -4.55 -2.25
N GLN A 86 -11.45 -4.02 -3.47
CA GLN A 86 -12.17 -4.71 -4.54
C GLN A 86 -11.54 -6.07 -4.87
N GLU A 87 -10.21 -6.17 -4.90
CA GLU A 87 -9.52 -7.44 -5.13
C GLU A 87 -9.67 -8.42 -3.97
N TYR A 88 -9.75 -7.91 -2.74
CA TYR A 88 -10.01 -8.73 -1.56
C TYR A 88 -11.40 -9.35 -1.61
N GLU A 89 -12.41 -8.63 -2.11
CA GLU A 89 -13.78 -9.13 -2.31
C GLU A 89 -13.91 -10.22 -3.39
N LEU A 90 -12.86 -10.47 -4.18
CA LEU A 90 -12.84 -11.54 -5.19
C LEU A 90 -12.49 -12.91 -4.61
N PHE A 91 -12.07 -12.96 -3.35
CA PHE A 91 -11.73 -14.18 -2.60
C PHE A 91 -12.84 -14.53 -1.61
#